data_AF-A0A3D2MBR1-F1
#
_entry.id   AF-A0A3D2MBR1-F1
#
_cell.length_a   1.000
_cell.length_b   1.000
_cell.length_c   1.000
_cell.angle_alpha   90.00
_cell.angle_beta   90.00
_cell.angle_gamma   90.00
#
_symmetry.space_group_name_H-M   'P 1'
#
loop_
_entity.id
_entity.type
_entity.pdbx_description
1 polymer ?
#
loop_
_entity_poly.entity_id
_entity_poly.type
_entity_poly.pdbx_seq_one_letter_code
_entity_poly.pdbx_strand_id
1 'polypeptide(L)'
;MYLDKYIEEHGKQTDYPIFDDVIYKDIDFPTNDLFLAQFKGMNFNAVDIVVKYLAIENYYGLNDFGFDLYKKMQMLRTGKDWNDRFISLIKSVENSYDNESKIETDLNYSIHDGAHRTALALFHNKKNVPVRLFNTSIYRRSYDLSWFYENLFTKEELEIIKNKFNEIVEMINEPYYCILWTPARNKFDEIEKDISKISSDVSILSSENISIKKENIKKFIYDIYSTDDIKTEKLDKKYSAMIKSLEMDDYNSLDYIIRVLKLNLKYPDFRVKPMTGLPQSKETMKLKQIIRDTFKAYVTEYYYDIIMHVTDNTIQNREVEKILEKERIINK
;
A
#
# COMPACT_ATOMS: atom_id res chain seq x y z
N MET A 1 -15.87 22.89 4.61
CA MET A 1 -14.68 23.72 4.33
C MET A 1 -13.89 22.95 3.31
N TYR A 2 -13.75 23.47 2.09
CA TYR A 2 -12.93 22.83 1.06
C TYR A 2 -11.48 22.82 1.53
N LEU A 3 -10.76 21.73 1.25
CA LEU A 3 -9.39 21.55 1.74
C LEU A 3 -8.49 22.71 1.27
N ASP A 4 -8.69 23.20 0.05
CA ASP A 4 -8.05 24.39 -0.54
C ASP A 4 -8.03 25.59 0.44
N LYS A 5 -9.19 25.94 0.99
CA LYS A 5 -9.32 27.08 1.89
C LYS A 5 -8.57 26.86 3.21
N TYR A 6 -8.53 25.61 3.70
CA TYR A 6 -7.81 25.29 4.94
C TYR A 6 -6.29 25.38 4.73
N ILE A 7 -5.80 24.99 3.56
CA ILE A 7 -4.38 25.06 3.20
C ILE A 7 -3.89 26.50 3.21
N GLU A 8 -4.64 27.42 2.58
CA GLU A 8 -4.33 28.85 2.51
C GLU A 8 -4.17 29.47 3.91
N GLU A 9 -4.94 28.99 4.88
CA GLU A 9 -5.02 29.60 6.21
C GLU A 9 -4.12 28.90 7.27
N HIS A 10 -3.76 27.62 7.10
CA HIS A 10 -3.22 26.79 8.21
C HIS A 10 -2.09 25.80 7.84
N GLY A 11 -1.51 25.86 6.64
CA GLY A 11 -0.46 24.92 6.21
C GLY A 11 0.80 24.94 7.10
N LYS A 12 1.39 23.76 7.36
CA LYS A 12 2.70 23.60 8.02
C LYS A 12 3.69 22.86 7.11
N GLN A 13 4.99 23.13 7.30
CA GLN A 13 6.08 22.33 6.71
C GLN A 13 5.98 20.86 7.16
N THR A 14 6.45 19.96 6.30
CA THR A 14 6.29 18.52 6.42
C THR A 14 7.64 17.78 6.30
N ASP A 15 7.77 16.60 6.91
CA ASP A 15 8.92 15.70 6.74
C ASP A 15 8.89 14.95 5.39
N TYR A 16 7.87 15.19 4.57
CA TYR A 16 7.65 14.54 3.28
C TYR A 16 8.10 15.45 2.13
N PRO A 17 8.56 14.85 1.01
CA PRO A 17 8.94 15.62 -0.16
C PRO A 17 7.72 16.37 -0.72
N ILE A 18 7.87 17.69 -0.81
CA ILE A 18 6.92 18.61 -1.42
C ILE A 18 7.07 18.51 -2.95
N PHE A 19 5.98 18.64 -3.70
CA PHE A 19 6.03 18.74 -5.16
C PHE A 19 6.55 20.12 -5.57
N ASP A 20 7.44 20.17 -6.55
CA ASP A 20 7.91 21.44 -7.10
C ASP A 20 6.76 22.17 -7.82
N ASP A 21 6.57 23.44 -7.50
CA ASP A 21 5.73 24.42 -8.21
C ASP A 21 4.22 24.10 -8.40
N VAL A 22 3.67 23.12 -7.68
CA VAL A 22 2.23 22.79 -7.72
C VAL A 22 1.61 22.67 -6.32
N ILE A 23 0.38 23.16 -6.16
CA ILE A 23 -0.37 23.09 -4.89
C ILE A 23 -0.96 21.68 -4.67
N TYR A 24 -1.22 20.94 -5.73
CA TYR A 24 -1.69 19.55 -5.69
C TYR A 24 -1.28 18.78 -6.94
N LYS A 25 -1.40 17.45 -6.88
CA LYS A 25 -1.36 16.55 -8.04
C LYS A 25 -2.60 15.67 -8.04
N ASP A 26 -3.22 15.51 -9.20
CA ASP A 26 -4.28 14.51 -9.40
C ASP A 26 -3.62 13.19 -9.84
N ILE A 27 -3.90 12.11 -9.12
CA ILE A 27 -3.28 10.79 -9.32
C ILE A 27 -4.35 9.68 -9.28
N ASP A 28 -4.13 8.61 -10.05
CA ASP A 28 -4.91 7.37 -9.92
C ASP A 28 -4.28 6.52 -8.82
N PHE A 29 -4.98 6.39 -7.68
CA PHE A 29 -4.41 5.82 -6.45
C PHE A 29 -5.03 4.47 -6.13
N PRO A 30 -4.25 3.46 -5.71
CA PRO A 30 -4.81 2.15 -5.38
C PRO A 30 -5.74 2.22 -4.18
N THR A 31 -6.97 1.75 -4.33
CA THR A 31 -8.01 1.86 -3.29
C THR A 31 -7.58 1.19 -1.99
N ASN A 32 -6.93 0.03 -2.10
CA ASN A 32 -6.44 -0.73 -0.95
C ASN A 32 -5.37 0.06 -0.19
N ASP A 33 -4.39 0.61 -0.92
CA ASP A 33 -3.34 1.45 -0.32
C ASP A 33 -3.91 2.72 0.30
N LEU A 34 -4.93 3.33 -0.30
CA LEU A 34 -5.57 4.53 0.24
C LEU A 34 -6.24 4.26 1.58
N PHE A 35 -6.93 3.12 1.69
CA PHE A 35 -7.52 2.68 2.95
C PHE A 35 -6.43 2.40 3.98
N LEU A 36 -5.42 1.61 3.64
CA LEU A 36 -4.30 1.28 4.53
C LEU A 36 -3.46 2.52 4.92
N ALA A 37 -3.44 3.57 4.11
CA ALA A 37 -2.77 4.82 4.46
C ALA A 37 -3.45 5.61 5.60
N GLN A 38 -4.66 5.21 6.02
CA GLN A 38 -5.36 5.84 7.13
C GLN A 38 -4.89 5.36 8.51
N PHE A 39 -4.01 4.36 8.57
CA PHE A 39 -3.30 4.04 9.81
C PHE A 39 -2.35 5.18 10.20
N LYS A 40 -2.33 5.52 11.50
CA LYS A 40 -1.38 6.45 12.13
C LYS A 40 -0.69 5.70 13.26
N GLY A 41 0.48 5.13 12.96
CA GLY A 41 1.07 4.10 13.81
C GLY A 41 0.18 2.86 13.83
N MET A 42 -0.05 2.28 15.01
CA MET A 42 -0.88 1.07 15.14
C MET A 42 -2.40 1.35 15.12
N ASN A 43 -2.82 2.61 15.08
CA ASN A 43 -4.23 2.99 15.16
C ASN A 43 -4.79 3.35 13.78
N PHE A 44 -5.92 2.78 13.43
CA PHE A 44 -6.65 3.14 12.22
C PHE A 44 -7.52 4.38 12.45
N ASN A 45 -7.26 5.47 11.72
CA ASN A 45 -7.83 6.79 12.01
C ASN A 45 -9.10 7.14 11.20
N ALA A 46 -9.60 6.21 10.37
CA ALA A 46 -10.72 6.44 9.47
C ALA A 46 -11.80 5.35 9.61
N VAL A 47 -12.11 4.95 10.84
CA VAL A 47 -13.16 3.95 11.15
C VAL A 47 -14.52 4.39 10.61
N ASP A 48 -14.70 5.69 10.38
CA ASP A 48 -15.87 6.24 9.71
C ASP A 48 -16.08 5.70 8.28
N ILE A 49 -15.04 5.20 7.60
CA ILE A 49 -15.14 4.49 6.30
C ILE A 49 -15.80 3.12 6.49
N VAL A 50 -15.49 2.42 7.58
CA VAL A 50 -16.05 1.09 7.91
C VAL A 50 -17.55 1.20 8.17
N VAL A 51 -17.99 2.21 8.91
CA VAL A 51 -19.42 2.47 9.14
C VAL A 51 -20.15 2.80 7.84
N LYS A 52 -19.51 3.52 6.93
CA LYS A 52 -20.08 3.80 5.59
C LYS A 52 -20.16 2.53 4.75
N TYR A 53 -19.20 1.63 4.86
CA TYR A 53 -19.22 0.32 4.21
C TYR A 53 -20.41 -0.52 4.70
N LEU A 54 -20.65 -0.57 6.02
CA LEU A 54 -21.81 -1.26 6.60
C LEU A 54 -23.14 -0.70 6.09
N ALA A 55 -23.25 0.62 5.92
CA ALA A 55 -24.44 1.24 5.34
C ALA A 55 -24.62 0.91 3.84
N ILE A 56 -23.53 0.76 3.08
CA ILE A 56 -23.61 0.27 1.70
C ILE A 56 -24.11 -1.18 1.68
N GLU A 57 -23.58 -2.05 2.55
CA GLU A 57 -24.10 -3.41 2.71
C GLU A 57 -25.60 -3.43 3.06
N ASN A 58 -26.04 -2.55 3.95
CA ASN A 58 -27.46 -2.41 4.29
C ASN A 58 -28.31 -1.99 3.08
N TYR A 59 -27.81 -1.05 2.26
CA TYR A 59 -28.46 -0.66 1.01
C TYR A 59 -28.69 -1.83 0.07
N TYR A 60 -27.70 -2.73 -0.05
CA TYR A 60 -27.79 -3.94 -0.88
C TYR A 60 -28.46 -5.14 -0.16
N GLY A 61 -29.01 -4.95 1.05
CA GLY A 61 -29.72 -5.99 1.79
C GLY A 61 -28.82 -7.07 2.42
N LEU A 62 -27.52 -6.80 2.58
CA LEU A 62 -26.54 -7.73 3.18
C LEU A 62 -26.54 -7.67 4.71
N ASN A 63 -27.07 -6.60 5.28
CA ASN A 63 -27.38 -6.47 6.70
C ASN A 63 -28.60 -5.55 6.88
N ASP A 64 -29.14 -5.45 8.09
CA ASP A 64 -30.31 -4.63 8.43
C ASP A 64 -30.02 -3.45 9.38
N PHE A 65 -28.75 -3.26 9.78
CA PHE A 65 -28.35 -2.29 10.81
C PHE A 65 -27.42 -1.17 10.30
N GLY A 66 -26.85 -1.28 9.10
CA GLY A 66 -25.78 -0.40 8.64
C GLY A 66 -26.16 1.08 8.53
N PHE A 67 -27.35 1.41 8.03
CA PHE A 67 -27.82 2.80 7.97
C PHE A 67 -28.13 3.40 9.34
N ASP A 68 -28.50 2.59 10.33
CA ASP A 68 -28.72 3.06 11.69
C ASP A 68 -27.41 3.49 12.35
N LEU A 69 -26.36 2.67 12.22
CA LEU A 69 -25.00 3.02 12.66
C LEU A 69 -24.49 4.29 11.96
N TYR A 70 -24.69 4.37 10.65
CA TYR A 70 -24.28 5.52 9.85
C TYR A 70 -25.03 6.79 10.22
N LYS A 71 -26.36 6.71 10.40
CA LYS A 71 -27.20 7.82 10.86
C LYS A 71 -26.74 8.31 12.23
N LYS A 72 -26.54 7.40 13.19
CA LYS A 72 -26.02 7.72 14.53
C LYS A 72 -24.70 8.48 14.44
N MET A 73 -23.72 7.95 13.69
CA MET A 73 -22.43 8.60 13.46
C MET A 73 -22.58 10.00 12.85
N GLN A 74 -23.43 10.18 11.84
CA GLN A 74 -23.60 11.46 11.14
C GLN A 74 -24.33 12.52 11.97
N MET A 75 -25.30 12.10 12.78
CA MET A 75 -25.96 12.97 13.76
C MET A 75 -24.95 13.50 14.79
N LEU A 76 -24.05 12.66 15.30
CA LEU A 76 -23.02 13.06 16.25
C LEU A 76 -21.95 13.96 15.61
N ARG A 77 -21.60 13.70 14.35
CA ARG A 77 -20.56 14.44 13.62
C ARG A 77 -21.02 15.79 13.08
N THR A 78 -22.26 15.86 12.57
CA THR A 78 -22.75 17.01 11.78
C THR A 78 -24.09 17.56 12.25
N GLY A 79 -24.78 16.89 13.17
CA GLY A 79 -26.12 17.24 13.61
C GLY A 79 -27.21 16.98 12.56
N LYS A 80 -26.91 16.20 11.50
CA LYS A 80 -27.81 15.99 10.37
C LYS A 80 -27.87 14.52 9.98
N ASP A 81 -29.06 14.10 9.57
CA ASP A 81 -29.27 12.83 8.88
C ASP A 81 -28.81 12.98 7.42
N TRP A 82 -27.91 12.10 6.99
CA TRP A 82 -27.32 12.12 5.64
C TRP A 82 -27.69 10.86 4.83
N ASN A 83 -28.69 10.09 5.27
CA ASN A 83 -29.07 8.83 4.63
C ASN A 83 -29.49 9.04 3.16
N ASP A 84 -30.43 9.94 2.89
CA ASP A 84 -30.92 10.19 1.52
C ASP A 84 -29.81 10.66 0.57
N ARG A 85 -28.91 11.51 1.08
CA ARG A 85 -27.74 11.98 0.32
C ARG A 85 -26.79 10.83 0.02
N PHE A 86 -26.56 9.94 0.99
CA PHE A 86 -25.67 8.80 0.78
C PHE A 86 -26.29 7.79 -0.19
N ILE A 87 -27.59 7.49 -0.05
CA ILE A 87 -28.34 6.65 -1.01
C ILE A 87 -28.23 7.22 -2.42
N SER A 88 -28.38 8.54 -2.58
CA SER A 88 -28.22 9.20 -3.89
C SER A 88 -26.81 9.03 -4.46
N LEU A 89 -25.78 9.08 -3.61
CA LEU A 89 -24.40 8.81 -4.01
C LEU A 89 -24.20 7.35 -4.41
N ILE A 90 -24.71 6.38 -3.64
CA ILE A 90 -24.62 4.94 -3.97
C ILE A 90 -25.21 4.70 -5.37
N LYS A 91 -26.42 5.20 -5.63
CA LYS A 91 -27.09 5.13 -6.95
C LYS A 91 -26.31 5.78 -8.08
N SER A 92 -25.62 6.90 -7.81
CA SER A 92 -24.80 7.55 -8.83
C SER A 92 -23.61 6.68 -9.25
N VAL A 93 -22.99 5.98 -8.29
CA VAL A 93 -21.81 5.14 -8.54
C VAL A 93 -22.16 3.82 -9.24
N GLU A 94 -23.38 3.29 -9.04
CA GLU A 94 -23.90 2.13 -9.81
C GLU A 94 -23.87 2.36 -11.33
N ASN A 95 -24.06 3.61 -11.78
CA ASN A 95 -24.06 3.95 -13.20
C ASN A 95 -22.64 4.16 -13.74
N SER A 96 -21.75 4.77 -12.93
CA SER A 96 -20.31 4.87 -13.17
C SER A 96 -19.66 5.62 -12.01
N TYR A 97 -18.41 5.30 -11.69
CA TYR A 97 -17.61 6.16 -10.80
C TYR A 97 -17.23 7.45 -11.55
N ASP A 98 -17.67 8.61 -11.04
CA ASP A 98 -17.28 9.89 -11.59
C ASP A 98 -15.81 10.18 -11.31
N ASN A 99 -14.99 10.25 -12.37
CA ASN A 99 -13.57 10.52 -12.27
C ASN A 99 -13.26 11.99 -11.90
N GLU A 100 -14.23 12.90 -12.06
CA GLU A 100 -14.07 14.30 -11.64
C GLU A 100 -14.32 14.48 -10.14
N SER A 101 -15.06 13.57 -9.52
CA SER A 101 -15.26 13.49 -8.08
C SER A 101 -14.04 12.86 -7.40
N LYS A 102 -12.92 13.59 -7.34
CA LYS A 102 -11.64 13.16 -6.74
C LYS A 102 -11.69 13.13 -5.21
N ILE A 103 -11.08 12.12 -4.60
CA ILE A 103 -10.89 12.04 -3.13
C ILE A 103 -9.76 12.99 -2.75
N GLU A 104 -9.94 13.83 -1.74
CA GLU A 104 -8.96 14.84 -1.35
C GLU A 104 -8.09 14.33 -0.20
N THR A 105 -6.77 14.32 -0.41
CA THR A 105 -5.79 13.88 0.59
C THR A 105 -4.64 14.88 0.76
N ASP A 106 -3.93 14.78 1.88
CA ASP A 106 -2.67 15.51 2.13
C ASP A 106 -1.44 14.63 1.86
N LEU A 107 -0.23 15.15 2.08
CA LEU A 107 1.04 14.41 1.91
C LEU A 107 1.20 13.18 2.82
N ASN A 108 0.32 12.98 3.81
CA ASN A 108 0.26 11.74 4.60
C ASN A 108 -0.85 10.79 4.10
N TYR A 109 -1.42 11.07 2.92
CA TYR A 109 -2.60 10.43 2.34
C TYR A 109 -3.84 10.46 3.25
N SER A 110 -3.90 11.37 4.22
CA SER A 110 -5.05 11.47 5.12
C SER A 110 -6.25 11.95 4.32
N ILE A 111 -7.34 11.18 4.31
CA ILE A 111 -8.55 11.57 3.57
C ILE A 111 -9.27 12.73 4.27
N HIS A 112 -9.35 13.88 3.64
CA HIS A 112 -10.07 15.06 4.16
C HIS A 112 -11.47 15.18 3.56
N ASP A 113 -11.63 14.75 2.31
CA ASP A 113 -12.94 14.56 1.67
C ASP A 113 -12.94 13.30 0.79
N GLY A 114 -14.09 12.63 0.70
CA GLY A 114 -14.24 11.41 -0.11
C GLY A 114 -14.26 10.09 0.67
N ALA A 115 -14.46 10.10 1.99
CA ALA A 115 -14.60 8.87 2.78
C ALA A 115 -15.75 7.95 2.30
N HIS A 116 -16.89 8.53 1.89
CA HIS A 116 -18.01 7.76 1.29
C HIS A 116 -17.62 7.13 -0.05
N ARG A 117 -16.90 7.89 -0.87
CA ARG A 117 -16.38 7.47 -2.18
C ARG A 117 -15.31 6.37 -2.04
N THR A 118 -14.54 6.41 -0.96
CA THR A 118 -13.57 5.35 -0.60
C THR A 118 -14.31 4.07 -0.18
N ALA A 119 -15.32 4.17 0.69
CA ALA A 119 -16.12 3.02 1.10
C ALA A 119 -16.82 2.33 -0.10
N LEU A 120 -17.37 3.12 -1.02
CA LEU A 120 -17.95 2.62 -2.27
C LEU A 120 -16.92 1.94 -3.18
N ALA A 121 -15.73 2.53 -3.31
CA ALA A 121 -14.65 1.92 -4.10
C ALA A 121 -14.20 0.58 -3.52
N LEU A 122 -14.11 0.46 -2.20
CA LEU A 122 -13.81 -0.80 -1.50
C LEU A 122 -14.92 -1.83 -1.76
N PHE A 123 -16.18 -1.46 -1.54
CA PHE A 123 -17.33 -2.36 -1.69
C PHE A 123 -17.45 -2.92 -3.13
N HIS A 124 -17.22 -2.08 -4.13
CA HIS A 124 -17.27 -2.49 -5.54
C HIS A 124 -15.95 -3.07 -6.06
N ASN A 125 -14.96 -3.33 -5.19
CA ASN A 125 -13.63 -3.82 -5.56
C ASN A 125 -12.97 -3.00 -6.70
N LYS A 126 -13.16 -1.68 -6.67
CA LYS A 126 -12.56 -0.76 -7.64
C LYS A 126 -11.07 -0.67 -7.34
N LYS A 127 -10.22 -1.10 -8.28
CA LYS A 127 -8.77 -1.22 -8.08
C LYS A 127 -8.09 0.10 -7.72
N ASN A 128 -8.46 1.18 -8.41
CA ASN A 128 -7.91 2.51 -8.21
C ASN A 128 -9.01 3.57 -8.18
N VAL A 129 -8.75 4.68 -7.49
CA VAL A 129 -9.63 5.84 -7.38
C VAL A 129 -8.88 7.13 -7.71
N PRO A 130 -9.55 8.11 -8.32
CA PRO A 130 -8.95 9.41 -8.55
C PRO A 130 -8.76 10.14 -7.21
N VAL A 131 -7.54 10.55 -6.93
CA VAL A 131 -7.15 11.28 -5.72
C VAL A 131 -6.54 12.61 -6.11
N ARG A 132 -7.00 13.69 -5.46
CA ARG A 132 -6.30 14.97 -5.43
C ARG A 132 -5.41 14.99 -4.20
N LEU A 133 -4.11 14.87 -4.43
CA LEU A 133 -3.08 14.88 -3.41
C LEU A 133 -2.53 16.30 -3.25
N PHE A 134 -2.91 16.95 -2.16
CA PHE A 134 -2.44 18.29 -1.86
C PHE A 134 -1.03 18.29 -1.31
N ASN A 135 -0.26 19.27 -1.76
CA ASN A 135 1.14 19.46 -1.45
C ASN A 135 1.35 20.12 -0.07
N THR A 136 0.73 19.54 0.95
CA THR A 136 0.72 20.04 2.31
C THR A 136 0.48 18.90 3.28
N SER A 137 0.71 19.12 4.57
CA SER A 137 0.37 18.16 5.63
C SER A 137 -0.62 18.81 6.56
N ILE A 138 -1.77 18.17 6.77
CA ILE A 138 -2.84 18.71 7.61
C ILE A 138 -3.15 17.75 8.73
N TYR A 139 -3.32 18.29 9.93
CA TYR A 139 -3.85 17.51 11.03
C TYR A 139 -5.32 17.15 10.74
N ARG A 140 -5.61 15.86 10.57
CA ARG A 140 -6.97 15.35 10.45
C ARG A 140 -7.55 15.08 11.83
N ARG A 141 -8.83 15.44 12.03
CA ARG A 141 -9.62 15.01 13.20
C ARG A 141 -9.61 13.48 13.28
N SER A 142 -9.39 12.93 14.49
CA SER A 142 -9.41 11.48 14.68
C SER A 142 -10.83 10.92 14.54
N TYR A 143 -10.94 9.86 13.73
CA TYR A 143 -12.10 8.97 13.66
C TYR A 143 -11.62 7.52 13.88
N ASP A 144 -10.75 7.32 14.87
CA ASP A 144 -10.41 5.99 15.37
C ASP A 144 -11.54 5.37 16.20
N LEU A 145 -11.35 4.14 16.69
CA LEU A 145 -12.35 3.45 17.53
C LEU A 145 -12.65 4.20 18.84
N SER A 146 -11.70 4.98 19.36
CA SER A 146 -11.89 5.77 20.59
C SER A 146 -12.95 6.84 20.38
N TRP A 147 -12.99 7.48 19.21
CA TRP A 147 -14.04 8.44 18.87
C TRP A 147 -15.44 7.83 19.00
N PHE A 148 -15.64 6.59 18.52
CA PHE A 148 -16.93 5.90 18.62
C PHE A 148 -17.28 5.55 20.06
N TYR A 149 -16.29 5.06 20.83
CA TYR A 149 -16.46 4.77 22.26
C TYR A 149 -16.86 6.03 23.05
N GLU A 150 -16.15 7.14 22.86
CA GLU A 150 -16.43 8.43 23.52
C GLU A 150 -17.80 9.01 23.15
N ASN A 151 -18.30 8.68 21.95
CA ASN A 151 -19.60 9.11 21.45
C ASN A 151 -20.72 8.07 21.72
N LEU A 152 -20.55 7.25 22.75
CA LEU A 152 -21.58 6.35 23.30
C LEU A 152 -22.10 5.31 22.29
N PHE A 153 -21.22 4.81 21.42
CA PHE A 153 -21.49 3.56 20.72
C PHE A 153 -21.47 2.40 21.72
N THR A 154 -22.43 1.49 21.60
CA THR A 154 -22.55 0.34 22.49
C THR A 154 -21.41 -0.64 22.24
N LYS A 155 -21.16 -1.55 23.19
CA LYS A 155 -20.14 -2.59 23.02
C LYS A 155 -20.41 -3.47 21.80
N GLU A 156 -21.68 -3.76 21.53
CA GLU A 156 -22.10 -4.56 20.37
C GLU A 156 -21.84 -3.82 19.06
N GLU A 157 -22.22 -2.54 18.97
CA GLU A 157 -21.96 -1.72 17.78
C GLU A 157 -20.44 -1.59 17.51
N LEU A 158 -19.63 -1.39 18.55
CA LEU A 158 -18.18 -1.33 18.43
C LEU A 158 -17.58 -2.65 17.94
N GLU A 159 -18.11 -3.79 18.40
CA GLU A 159 -17.64 -5.10 17.97
C GLU A 159 -18.03 -5.38 16.51
N ILE A 160 -19.24 -4.98 16.08
CA ILE A 160 -19.65 -5.03 14.67
C ILE A 160 -18.69 -4.23 13.79
N ILE A 161 -18.39 -2.99 14.18
CA ILE A 161 -17.48 -2.11 13.44
C ILE A 161 -16.07 -2.71 13.37
N LYS A 162 -15.57 -3.24 14.50
CA LYS A 162 -14.25 -3.86 14.58
C LYS A 162 -14.14 -5.13 13.73
N ASN A 163 -15.18 -5.97 13.75
CA ASN A 163 -15.21 -7.18 12.93
C ASN A 163 -15.24 -6.85 11.45
N LYS A 164 -16.07 -5.88 11.03
CA LYS A 164 -16.08 -5.42 9.64
C LYS A 164 -14.77 -4.77 9.23
N PHE A 165 -14.11 -4.04 10.11
CA PHE A 165 -12.77 -3.51 9.86
C PHE A 165 -11.76 -4.63 9.56
N ASN A 166 -11.72 -5.68 10.41
CA ASN A 166 -10.82 -6.81 10.20
C ASN A 166 -11.12 -7.52 8.88
N GLU A 167 -12.40 -7.75 8.57
CA GLU A 167 -12.83 -8.35 7.30
C GLU A 167 -12.38 -7.53 6.08
N ILE A 168 -12.56 -6.20 6.11
CA ILE A 168 -12.08 -5.32 5.02
C ILE A 168 -10.56 -5.41 4.89
N VAL A 169 -9.81 -5.37 5.99
CA VAL A 169 -8.34 -5.49 5.96
C VAL A 169 -7.92 -6.83 5.36
N GLU A 170 -8.52 -7.94 5.78
CA GLU A 170 -8.24 -9.27 5.23
C GLU A 170 -8.55 -9.35 3.72
N MET A 171 -9.64 -8.72 3.27
CA MET A 171 -10.04 -8.69 1.86
C MET A 171 -9.07 -7.90 0.97
N ILE A 172 -8.54 -6.77 1.45
CA ILE A 172 -7.76 -5.84 0.60
C ILE A 172 -6.24 -6.03 0.69
N ASN A 173 -5.77 -6.80 1.67
CA ASN A 173 -4.35 -6.91 1.96
C ASN A 173 -3.67 -7.88 0.99
N GLU A 174 -3.17 -7.32 -0.11
CA GLU A 174 -2.45 -8.07 -1.14
C GLU A 174 -1.00 -8.36 -0.70
N PRO A 175 -0.45 -9.54 -1.06
CA PRO A 175 0.91 -9.90 -0.69
C PRO A 175 1.92 -8.97 -1.34
N TYR A 176 2.90 -8.54 -0.55
CA TYR A 176 4.11 -7.89 -1.03
C TYR A 176 5.10 -8.95 -1.51
N TYR A 177 5.93 -8.59 -2.49
CA TYR A 177 6.90 -9.50 -3.07
C TYR A 177 8.31 -9.08 -2.70
N CYS A 178 9.02 -9.96 -2.02
CA CYS A 178 10.45 -9.84 -1.75
C CYS A 178 11.22 -10.82 -2.62
N ILE A 179 12.12 -10.29 -3.44
CA ILE A 179 13.00 -11.06 -4.32
C ILE A 179 14.40 -10.98 -3.75
N LEU A 180 14.95 -12.11 -3.33
CA LEU A 180 16.35 -12.28 -2.98
C LEU A 180 17.12 -12.67 -4.23
N TRP A 181 18.15 -11.88 -4.55
CA TRP A 181 18.95 -12.06 -5.76
C TRP A 181 20.04 -13.11 -5.56
N THR A 182 20.43 -13.77 -6.65
CA THR A 182 21.44 -14.84 -6.68
C THR A 182 22.76 -14.55 -5.96
N PRO A 183 23.31 -13.32 -5.95
CA PRO A 183 24.50 -13.02 -5.14
C PRO A 183 24.35 -13.34 -3.65
N ALA A 184 23.13 -13.25 -3.11
CA ALA A 184 22.83 -13.58 -1.71
C ALA A 184 22.40 -15.06 -1.50
N ARG A 185 22.50 -15.93 -2.52
CA ARG A 185 22.01 -17.34 -2.49
C ARG A 185 22.46 -18.15 -1.28
N ASN A 186 23.70 -17.95 -0.84
CA ASN A 186 24.30 -18.67 0.29
C ASN A 186 23.75 -18.19 1.66
N LYS A 187 22.86 -17.20 1.65
CA LYS A 187 22.25 -16.58 2.84
C LYS A 187 20.73 -16.48 2.76
N PHE A 188 20.09 -17.13 1.79
CA PHE A 188 18.64 -17.05 1.63
C PHE A 188 17.88 -17.51 2.88
N ASP A 189 18.29 -18.63 3.47
CA ASP A 189 17.62 -19.18 4.66
C ASP A 189 17.81 -18.27 5.89
N GLU A 190 19.01 -17.72 6.09
CA GLU A 190 19.26 -16.76 7.16
C GLU A 190 18.51 -15.43 6.95
N ILE A 191 18.44 -14.92 5.73
CA ILE A 191 17.67 -13.72 5.39
C ILE A 191 16.19 -13.95 5.69
N GLU A 192 15.62 -15.07 5.26
CA GLU A 192 14.21 -15.43 5.51
C GLU A 192 13.90 -15.50 7.01
N LYS A 193 14.81 -16.12 7.78
CA LYS A 193 14.72 -16.19 9.24
C LYS A 193 14.77 -14.82 9.90
N ASP A 194 15.60 -13.91 9.40
CA ASP A 194 15.72 -12.56 9.95
C ASP A 194 14.53 -11.68 9.57
N ILE A 195 14.00 -11.78 8.34
CA ILE A 195 12.77 -11.10 7.92
C ILE A 195 11.63 -11.40 8.91
N SER A 196 11.47 -12.67 9.30
CA SER A 196 10.43 -13.11 10.23
C SER A 196 10.59 -12.57 11.66
N LYS A 197 11.73 -11.94 11.98
CA LYS A 197 12.06 -11.40 13.32
C LYS A 197 12.16 -9.89 13.36
N ILE A 198 12.27 -9.22 12.21
CA ILE A 198 12.49 -7.77 12.13
C ILE A 198 11.30 -6.98 12.66
N SER A 199 10.09 -7.47 12.45
CA SER A 199 8.87 -6.77 12.82
C SER A 199 7.74 -7.77 13.04
N SER A 200 6.94 -7.58 14.09
CA SER A 200 5.71 -8.36 14.32
C SER A 200 4.66 -8.11 13.25
N ASP A 201 4.81 -7.06 12.45
CA ASP A 201 3.86 -6.63 11.42
C ASP A 201 4.18 -7.22 10.04
N VAL A 202 5.28 -7.98 9.91
CA VAL A 202 5.69 -8.66 8.68
C VAL A 202 5.65 -10.17 8.92
N SER A 203 4.91 -10.89 8.08
CA SER A 203 4.89 -12.36 8.09
C SER A 203 5.15 -12.92 6.69
N ILE A 204 5.83 -14.05 6.62
CA ILE A 204 6.11 -14.74 5.37
C ILE A 204 4.95 -15.71 5.09
N LEU A 205 4.26 -15.50 3.97
CA LEU A 205 3.16 -16.34 3.53
C LEU A 205 3.65 -17.54 2.72
N SER A 206 4.67 -17.34 1.88
CA SER A 206 5.30 -18.40 1.10
C SER A 206 6.73 -18.04 0.73
N SER A 207 7.53 -19.07 0.48
CA SER A 207 8.93 -18.97 0.02
C SER A 207 9.15 -20.00 -1.08
N GLU A 208 9.68 -19.57 -2.22
CA GLU A 208 10.02 -20.47 -3.33
C GLU A 208 11.31 -20.01 -4.03
N ASN A 209 12.08 -20.97 -4.55
CA ASN A 209 13.21 -20.69 -5.42
C ASN A 209 12.75 -20.77 -6.87
N ILE A 210 13.15 -19.79 -7.69
CA ILE A 210 12.87 -19.77 -9.13
C ILE A 210 14.20 -19.77 -9.87
N SER A 211 14.32 -20.64 -10.87
CA SER A 211 15.47 -20.67 -11.78
C SER A 211 15.21 -19.72 -12.96
N ILE A 212 16.17 -18.84 -13.24
CA ILE A 212 16.10 -17.91 -14.36
C ILE A 212 17.34 -18.11 -15.22
N LYS A 213 17.15 -18.38 -16.51
CA LYS A 213 18.28 -18.53 -17.44
C LYS A 213 19.13 -17.28 -17.49
N LYS A 214 20.45 -17.44 -17.58
CA LYS A 214 21.43 -16.34 -17.60
C LYS A 214 21.13 -15.31 -18.70
N GLU A 215 20.66 -15.73 -19.87
CA GLU A 215 20.29 -14.81 -20.96
C GLU A 215 19.05 -13.96 -20.65
N ASN A 216 18.17 -14.43 -19.75
CA ASN A 216 16.90 -13.77 -19.44
C ASN A 216 16.98 -12.86 -18.20
N ILE A 217 17.99 -13.00 -17.34
CA ILE A 217 18.03 -12.29 -16.06
C ILE A 217 18.06 -10.76 -16.19
N LYS A 218 18.70 -10.23 -17.23
CA LYS A 218 18.70 -8.78 -17.48
C LYS A 218 17.28 -8.29 -17.74
N LYS A 219 16.57 -8.99 -18.62
CA LYS A 219 15.17 -8.69 -18.94
C LYS A 219 14.29 -8.85 -17.69
N PHE A 220 14.47 -9.91 -16.92
CA PHE A 220 13.72 -10.13 -15.68
C PHE A 220 13.89 -8.97 -14.68
N ILE A 221 15.14 -8.51 -14.44
CA ILE A 221 15.38 -7.34 -13.57
C ILE A 221 14.67 -6.11 -14.13
N TYR A 222 14.73 -5.87 -15.44
CA TYR A 222 14.06 -4.73 -16.04
C TYR A 222 12.54 -4.80 -15.89
N ASP A 223 11.95 -5.98 -16.08
CA ASP A 223 10.51 -6.20 -15.95
C ASP A 223 10.07 -5.94 -14.50
N ILE A 224 10.79 -6.47 -13.49
CA ILE A 224 10.49 -6.24 -12.06
C ILE A 224 10.52 -4.75 -11.69
N TYR A 225 11.46 -4.00 -12.26
CA TYR A 225 11.63 -2.58 -11.96
C TYR A 225 10.86 -1.65 -12.92
N SER A 226 10.02 -2.18 -13.82
CA SER A 226 9.27 -1.38 -14.80
C SER A 226 8.26 -0.42 -14.15
N THR A 227 7.78 -0.74 -12.96
CA THR A 227 6.87 0.08 -12.14
C THR A 227 7.58 0.91 -11.06
N ASP A 228 8.92 0.89 -11.04
CA ASP A 228 9.73 1.70 -10.13
C ASP A 228 10.17 3.01 -10.79
N ASP A 229 10.28 4.07 -9.99
CA ASP A 229 10.86 5.36 -10.39
C ASP A 229 12.40 5.28 -10.48
N ILE A 230 12.93 4.31 -11.23
CA ILE A 230 14.36 4.05 -11.38
C ILE A 230 14.82 4.29 -12.81
N LYS A 231 15.91 5.06 -12.96
CA LYS A 231 16.53 5.30 -14.27
C LYS A 231 17.17 4.02 -14.80
N THR A 232 17.04 3.77 -16.10
CA THR A 232 17.63 2.62 -16.82
C THR A 232 19.12 2.46 -16.54
N GLU A 233 19.89 3.55 -16.48
CA GLU A 233 21.32 3.52 -16.15
C GLU A 233 21.62 2.90 -14.78
N LYS A 234 20.74 3.10 -13.79
CA LYS A 234 20.89 2.46 -12.47
C LYS A 234 20.59 0.97 -12.53
N LEU A 235 19.65 0.54 -13.37
CA LEU A 235 19.36 -0.87 -13.60
C LEU A 235 20.51 -1.59 -14.30
N ASP A 236 21.12 -0.96 -15.30
CA ASP A 236 22.33 -1.50 -15.93
C ASP A 236 23.47 -1.67 -14.94
N LYS A 237 23.69 -0.69 -14.05
CA LYS A 237 24.72 -0.80 -13.01
C LYS A 237 24.41 -1.90 -11.99
N LYS A 238 23.14 -2.07 -11.61
CA LYS A 238 22.68 -3.18 -10.75
C LYS A 238 22.95 -4.53 -11.40
N TYR A 239 22.58 -4.67 -12.67
CA TYR A 239 22.85 -5.89 -13.44
C TYR A 239 24.35 -6.19 -13.51
N SER A 240 25.17 -5.21 -13.90
CA SER A 240 26.62 -5.37 -13.99
C SER A 240 27.26 -5.73 -12.64
N ALA A 241 26.82 -5.11 -11.54
CA ALA A 241 27.28 -5.44 -10.19
C ALA A 241 26.93 -6.87 -9.78
N MET A 242 25.71 -7.33 -10.11
CA MET A 242 25.26 -8.68 -9.84
C MET A 242 26.10 -9.71 -10.60
N ILE A 243 26.37 -9.48 -11.90
CA ILE A 243 27.20 -10.37 -12.72
C ILE A 243 28.63 -10.41 -12.18
N LYS A 244 29.24 -9.25 -11.89
CA LYS A 244 30.60 -9.17 -11.34
C LYS A 244 30.73 -9.94 -10.02
N SER A 245 29.75 -9.79 -9.13
CA SER A 245 29.70 -10.49 -7.84
C SER A 245 29.71 -12.01 -8.04
N LEU A 246 28.88 -12.52 -8.96
CA LEU A 246 28.79 -13.95 -9.27
C LEU A 246 30.05 -14.50 -9.95
N GLU A 247 30.67 -13.73 -10.85
CA GLU A 247 31.92 -14.11 -11.50
C GLU A 247 33.08 -14.25 -10.50
N MET A 248 33.18 -13.33 -9.52
CA MET A 248 34.21 -13.41 -8.47
C MET A 248 33.95 -14.51 -7.44
N ASP A 249 32.71 -15.00 -7.37
CA ASP A 249 32.30 -16.18 -6.60
C ASP A 249 32.53 -17.51 -7.36
N ASP A 250 33.17 -17.47 -8.54
CA ASP A 250 33.32 -18.61 -9.47
C ASP A 250 31.99 -19.29 -9.82
N TYR A 251 30.89 -18.52 -9.85
CA TYR A 251 29.55 -19.04 -10.13
C TYR A 251 29.32 -19.21 -11.63
N ASN A 252 29.47 -20.44 -12.11
CA ASN A 252 29.46 -20.81 -13.53
C ASN A 252 28.15 -21.48 -14.02
N SER A 253 27.05 -21.35 -13.28
CA SER A 253 25.76 -21.92 -13.68
C SER A 253 25.17 -21.19 -14.90
N LEU A 254 24.48 -21.94 -15.77
CA LEU A 254 23.64 -21.38 -16.85
C LEU A 254 22.36 -20.74 -16.31
N ASP A 255 22.01 -21.09 -15.09
CA ASP A 255 20.80 -20.68 -14.40
C ASP A 255 21.14 -19.89 -13.15
N TYR A 256 20.40 -18.81 -12.94
CA TYR A 256 20.43 -17.98 -11.74
C TYR A 256 19.24 -18.29 -10.85
N ILE A 257 19.54 -18.68 -9.61
CA ILE A 257 18.52 -18.99 -8.61
C ILE A 257 18.20 -17.73 -7.81
N ILE A 258 16.96 -17.27 -7.93
CA ILE A 258 16.39 -16.26 -7.03
C ILE A 258 15.49 -16.94 -6.00
N ARG A 259 15.29 -16.31 -4.85
CA ARG A 259 14.23 -16.68 -3.91
C ARG A 259 13.17 -15.61 -3.86
N VAL A 260 11.92 -16.04 -3.98
CA VAL A 260 10.75 -15.16 -3.93
C VAL A 260 9.98 -15.47 -2.66
N LEU A 261 9.77 -14.44 -1.86
CA LEU A 261 8.97 -14.48 -0.65
C LEU A 261 7.70 -13.66 -0.88
N LYS A 262 6.53 -14.24 -0.59
CA LYS A 262 5.29 -13.49 -0.44
C LYS A 262 5.21 -13.04 1.01
N LEU A 263 5.12 -11.74 1.22
CA LEU A 263 5.06 -11.11 2.54
C LEU A 263 3.67 -10.55 2.78
N ASN A 264 3.15 -10.76 3.99
CA ASN A 264 1.99 -10.06 4.50
C ASN A 264 2.47 -8.92 5.40
N LEU A 265 2.10 -7.68 5.04
CA LEU A 265 2.43 -6.46 5.79
C LEU A 265 1.15 -5.93 6.41
N LYS A 266 1.02 -6.05 7.73
CA LYS A 266 -0.17 -5.58 8.45
C LYS A 266 -0.35 -4.06 8.41
N TYR A 267 0.77 -3.33 8.46
CA TYR A 267 0.81 -1.87 8.43
C TYR A 267 1.95 -1.40 7.52
N PRO A 268 1.64 -1.02 6.26
CA PRO A 268 2.67 -0.59 5.33
C PRO A 268 3.34 0.76 5.64
N ASP A 269 2.70 1.64 6.41
CA ASP A 269 3.12 3.03 6.68
C ASP A 269 3.60 3.78 5.42
N PHE A 270 2.68 4.37 4.67
CA PHE A 270 3.03 4.98 3.39
C PHE A 270 3.64 6.37 3.52
N ARG A 271 4.62 6.64 2.66
CA ARG A 271 5.06 7.99 2.29
C ARG A 271 4.84 8.26 0.82
N VAL A 272 4.78 9.54 0.46
CA VAL A 272 4.65 9.99 -0.93
C VAL A 272 5.97 9.82 -1.68
N LYS A 273 5.92 9.19 -2.87
CA LYS A 273 7.02 9.27 -3.86
C LYS A 273 6.99 10.65 -4.52
N PRO A 274 8.07 11.46 -4.44
CA PRO A 274 8.06 12.85 -4.94
C PRO A 274 7.66 12.98 -6.42
N MET A 275 8.17 12.06 -7.24
CA MET A 275 7.98 12.09 -8.69
C MET A 275 6.54 11.76 -9.08
N THR A 276 6.06 10.60 -8.64
CA THR A 276 4.78 10.01 -9.07
C THR A 276 3.60 10.35 -8.18
N GLY A 277 3.82 10.75 -6.93
CA GLY A 277 2.76 10.88 -5.93
C GLY A 277 2.24 9.54 -5.39
N LEU A 278 2.73 8.41 -5.90
CA LEU A 278 2.32 7.06 -5.51
C LEU A 278 2.89 6.67 -4.13
N PRO A 279 2.24 5.73 -3.42
CA PRO A 279 2.66 5.35 -2.08
C PRO A 279 3.96 4.53 -2.11
N GLN A 280 4.81 4.77 -1.11
CA GLN A 280 5.96 3.95 -0.79
C GLN A 280 5.89 3.49 0.66
N SER A 281 5.87 2.17 0.88
CA SER A 281 5.89 1.61 2.24
C SER A 281 7.20 1.92 2.95
N LYS A 282 7.12 2.57 4.12
CA LYS A 282 8.29 2.76 4.99
C LYS A 282 8.69 1.45 5.65
N GLU A 283 7.76 0.53 5.88
CA GLU A 283 8.06 -0.78 6.45
C GLU A 283 8.91 -1.62 5.48
N THR A 284 8.58 -1.62 4.17
CA THR A 284 9.42 -2.30 3.17
C THR A 284 10.81 -1.64 3.05
N MET A 285 10.90 -0.31 3.19
CA MET A 285 12.18 0.40 3.21
C MET A 285 13.04 0.01 4.41
N LYS A 286 12.45 -0.01 5.61
CA LYS A 286 13.11 -0.43 6.85
C LYS A 286 13.60 -1.87 6.74
N LEU A 287 12.76 -2.76 6.23
CA LEU A 287 13.10 -4.16 5.96
C LEU A 287 14.32 -4.25 5.02
N LYS A 288 14.27 -3.56 3.88
CA LYS A 288 15.37 -3.50 2.91
C LYS A 288 16.66 -3.01 3.55
N GLN A 289 16.60 -1.93 4.34
CA GLN A 289 17.78 -1.35 4.97
C GLN A 289 18.42 -2.32 5.97
N ILE A 290 17.63 -2.91 6.87
CA ILE A 290 18.13 -3.83 7.90
C ILE A 290 18.79 -5.04 7.25
N ILE A 291 18.12 -5.70 6.30
CA ILE A 291 18.67 -6.88 5.63
C ILE A 291 19.94 -6.52 4.84
N ARG A 292 19.96 -5.40 4.12
CA ARG A 292 21.17 -4.98 3.38
C ARG A 292 22.34 -4.72 4.31
N ASP A 293 22.11 -4.03 5.43
CA ASP A 293 23.18 -3.74 6.37
C ASP A 293 23.72 -4.98 7.07
N THR A 294 22.85 -5.92 7.41
CA THR A 294 23.23 -7.20 8.03
C THR A 294 24.00 -8.08 7.04
N PHE A 295 23.55 -8.18 5.79
CA PHE A 295 24.04 -9.19 4.85
C PHE A 295 25.08 -8.69 3.83
N LYS A 296 25.32 -7.38 3.71
CA LYS A 296 26.29 -6.82 2.74
C LYS A 296 27.71 -7.39 2.86
N ALA A 297 28.17 -7.69 4.07
CA ALA A 297 29.51 -8.24 4.29
C ALA A 297 29.65 -9.70 3.81
N TYR A 298 28.54 -10.38 3.54
CA TYR A 298 28.50 -11.77 3.07
C TYR A 298 28.28 -11.88 1.56
N VAL A 299 28.18 -10.76 0.85
CA VAL A 299 28.03 -10.72 -0.60
C VAL A 299 29.29 -10.15 -1.22
N THR A 300 29.96 -10.96 -2.04
CA THR A 300 31.18 -10.60 -2.77
C THR A 300 30.93 -9.38 -3.66
N GLU A 301 31.81 -8.38 -3.58
CA GLU A 301 31.68 -7.11 -4.32
C GLU A 301 30.31 -6.44 -4.18
N TYR A 302 29.75 -6.42 -2.96
CA TYR A 302 28.44 -5.82 -2.71
C TYR A 302 28.38 -4.36 -3.21
N TYR A 303 27.55 -4.13 -4.23
CA TYR A 303 27.33 -2.82 -4.81
C TYR A 303 25.94 -2.76 -5.48
N TYR A 304 25.32 -1.58 -5.56
CA TYR A 304 23.98 -1.36 -6.16
C TYR A 304 22.86 -2.30 -5.69
N ASP A 305 22.81 -2.61 -4.38
CA ASP A 305 21.70 -3.35 -3.76
C ASP A 305 21.39 -4.70 -4.43
N ILE A 306 22.41 -5.52 -4.65
CA ILE A 306 22.30 -6.85 -5.28
C ILE A 306 21.92 -7.98 -4.30
N ILE A 307 21.34 -7.63 -3.14
CA ILE A 307 20.84 -8.60 -2.14
C ILE A 307 19.36 -8.87 -2.34
N MET A 308 18.54 -7.80 -2.37
CA MET A 308 17.09 -7.94 -2.41
C MET A 308 16.37 -6.78 -3.10
N HIS A 309 15.16 -7.06 -3.57
CA HIS A 309 14.13 -6.10 -3.94
C HIS A 309 12.85 -6.42 -3.17
N VAL A 310 12.09 -5.39 -2.76
CA VAL A 310 10.77 -5.53 -2.14
C VAL A 310 9.87 -4.50 -2.77
N THR A 311 8.70 -4.93 -3.24
CA THR A 311 7.65 -4.05 -3.76
C THR A 311 7.19 -3.06 -2.69
N ASP A 312 6.67 -1.90 -3.10
CA ASP A 312 6.34 -0.81 -2.18
C ASP A 312 4.84 -0.54 -2.03
N ASN A 313 4.00 -1.02 -2.96
CA ASN A 313 2.56 -0.77 -3.02
C ASN A 313 1.81 -1.81 -3.87
N THR A 314 0.47 -1.78 -3.85
CA THR A 314 -0.35 -2.79 -4.53
C THR A 314 -0.25 -2.78 -6.06
N ILE A 315 0.04 -1.64 -6.69
CA ILE A 315 0.32 -1.61 -8.15
C ILE A 315 1.54 -2.49 -8.45
N GLN A 316 2.62 -2.28 -7.71
CA GLN A 316 3.84 -3.05 -7.88
C GLN A 316 3.64 -4.53 -7.54
N ASN A 317 2.87 -4.82 -6.47
CA ASN A 317 2.54 -6.20 -6.10
C ASN A 317 1.89 -6.96 -7.27
N ARG A 318 0.87 -6.35 -7.89
CA ARG A 318 0.12 -6.94 -9.01
C ARG A 318 0.97 -7.11 -10.26
N GLU A 319 1.83 -6.15 -10.60
CA GLU A 319 2.71 -6.28 -11.77
C GLU A 319 3.81 -7.32 -11.56
N VAL A 320 4.43 -7.35 -10.38
CA VAL A 320 5.43 -8.37 -10.04
C VAL A 320 4.82 -9.77 -10.01
N GLU A 321 3.60 -9.93 -9.48
CA GLU A 321 2.88 -11.21 -9.52
C GLU A 321 2.74 -11.74 -10.96
N LYS A 322 2.28 -10.89 -11.90
CA LYS A 322 2.16 -11.26 -13.31
C LYS A 322 3.50 -11.67 -13.94
N ILE A 323 4.59 -11.00 -13.59
CA ILE A 323 5.94 -11.31 -14.09
C ILE A 323 6.36 -12.69 -13.56
N LEU A 324 6.17 -12.94 -12.26
CA LEU A 324 6.51 -14.21 -11.62
C LEU A 324 5.67 -15.37 -12.17
N GLU A 325 4.37 -15.16 -12.42
CA GLU A 325 3.51 -16.16 -13.04
C GLU A 325 3.99 -16.59 -14.43
N LYS A 326 4.43 -15.64 -15.25
CA LYS A 326 5.00 -15.94 -16.58
C LYS A 326 6.26 -16.80 -16.46
N GLU A 327 7.17 -16.46 -15.55
CA GLU A 327 8.40 -17.24 -15.33
C GLU A 327 8.10 -18.64 -14.77
N ARG A 328 7.09 -18.80 -13.91
CA ARG A 328 6.67 -20.12 -13.43
C ARG A 328 6.08 -21.00 -14.54
N ILE A 329 5.45 -20.41 -15.55
CA ILE A 329 4.92 -21.14 -16.72
C ILE A 329 6.05 -21.58 -17.66
N ILE A 330 7.04 -20.71 -17.89
CA ILE A 330 8.18 -21.00 -18.77
C ILE A 330 9.05 -22.15 -18.23
N ASN A 331 9.10 -22.31 -16.91
CA ASN A 331 9.94 -23.30 -16.22
C ASN A 331 9.21 -24.60 -15.83
N LYS A 332 7.92 -24.74 -16.18
CA LYS A 332 7.18 -26.01 -16.12
C LYS A 332 7.28 -26.72 -17.45
#